data_AF-A0A3L8CJS8-F1
#
_entry.id   AF-A0A3L8CJS8-F1
#
_cell.length_a   1.000
_cell.length_b   1.000
_cell.length_c   1.000
_cell.angle_alpha   90.00
_cell.angle_beta   90.00
_cell.angle_gamma   90.00
#
_symmetry.space_group_name_H-M   'P 1'
#
loop_
_entity.id
_entity.type
_entity.pdbx_description
1 polymer ?
#
loop_
_entity_poly.entity_id
_entity_poly.type
_entity_poly.pdbx_seq_one_letter_code
_entity_poly.pdbx_strand_id
1 'polypeptide(L)' 'MHPTTPDGRYFVVKGQLWRCSNPSLDEAVRQSLVDDLMAARREVKAAKASGDPAQMKAARADVQTAKVALGERGPVWW' A
#
# COMPACT_ATOMS: atom_id res chain seq x y z
N MET A 1 -15.06 -0.19 10.63
CA MET A 1 -14.04 -1.24 10.42
C MET A 1 -14.58 -2.20 9.36
N HIS A 2 -13.76 -2.64 8.41
CA HIS A 2 -14.16 -3.61 7.38
C HIS A 2 -13.98 -5.03 7.92
N PRO A 3 -14.86 -6.00 7.57
CA PRO A 3 -14.68 -7.37 8.03
C PRO A 3 -13.45 -7.99 7.34
N THR A 4 -12.73 -8.82 8.09
CA THR A 4 -11.54 -9.55 7.64
C THR A 4 -11.91 -11.02 7.39
N THR A 5 -11.26 -11.66 6.44
CA THR A 5 -11.42 -13.11 6.22
C THR A 5 -10.86 -13.88 7.42
N PRO A 6 -11.38 -15.09 7.74
CA PRO A 6 -10.88 -15.89 8.87
C PRO A 6 -9.39 -16.22 8.79
N ASP A 7 -8.85 -16.33 7.57
CA ASP A 7 -7.42 -16.56 7.34
C ASP A 7 -6.55 -15.29 7.42
N GLY A 8 -7.16 -14.12 7.68
CA GLY A 8 -6.48 -12.84 7.84
C GLY A 8 -5.87 -12.25 6.56
N ARG A 9 -5.99 -12.94 5.43
CA ARG A 9 -5.34 -12.54 4.16
C ARG A 9 -6.02 -11.36 3.47
N TYR A 10 -7.31 -11.15 3.73
CA TYR A 10 -8.10 -10.11 3.09
C TYR A 10 -9.02 -9.37 4.06
N PHE A 11 -9.35 -8.12 3.70
CA PHE A 11 -10.48 -7.36 4.26
C PHE A 11 -11.46 -6.98 3.16
N VAL A 12 -12.73 -6.79 3.50
CA VAL A 12 -13.81 -6.56 2.52
C VAL A 12 -14.25 -5.10 2.48
N VAL A 13 -14.09 -4.45 1.33
CA VAL A 13 -14.59 -3.09 1.08
C VAL A 13 -15.57 -3.12 -0.07
N LYS A 14 -16.83 -2.72 0.16
CA LYS A 14 -17.89 -2.68 -0.86
C LYS A 14 -18.04 -4.01 -1.64
N GLY A 15 -17.95 -5.14 -0.92
CA GLY A 15 -18.03 -6.48 -1.51
C GLY A 15 -16.77 -6.94 -2.26
N GLN A 16 -15.70 -6.14 -2.28
CA GLN A 16 -14.42 -6.51 -2.90
C GLN A 16 -13.39 -6.91 -1.84
N LEU A 17 -12.61 -7.94 -2.16
CA LEU A 17 -11.49 -8.38 -1.34
C LEU A 17 -10.26 -7.50 -1.58
N TRP A 18 -9.70 -6.99 -0.49
CA TRP A 18 -8.44 -6.25 -0.48
C TRP A 18 -7.44 -7.01 0.37
N ARG A 19 -6.23 -7.20 -0.16
CA ARG A 19 -5.20 -7.98 0.53
C ARG A 19 -4.66 -7.20 1.74
N CYS A 20 -4.48 -7.90 2.85
CA CYS A 20 -3.82 -7.38 4.04
C CYS A 20 -2.29 -7.33 3.84
N SER A 21 -1.62 -6.53 4.66
CA SER A 21 -0.16 -6.56 4.74
C SER A 21 0.32 -7.94 5.21
N ASN A 22 1.49 -8.37 4.73
CA ASN A 22 2.10 -9.64 5.12
C ASN A 22 2.39 -9.65 6.63
N PRO A 23 1.74 -10.53 7.43
CA PRO A 23 1.94 -10.57 8.88
C PRO A 23 3.30 -11.15 9.28
N SER A 24 4.04 -11.78 8.36
CA SER A 24 5.37 -12.34 8.60
C SER A 24 6.50 -11.30 8.50
N LEU A 25 6.18 -10.02 8.23
CA LEU A 25 7.17 -8.94 8.25
C LEU A 25 7.54 -8.59 9.69
N ASP A 26 8.84 -8.42 9.95
CA ASP A 26 9.31 -7.80 11.19
C ASP A 26 8.65 -6.43 11.37
N GLU A 27 8.24 -6.10 12.60
CA GLU A 27 7.49 -4.88 12.86
C GLU A 27 8.27 -3.62 12.47
N ALA A 28 9.60 -3.63 12.65
CA ALA A 28 10.46 -2.52 12.21
C ALA A 28 10.46 -2.34 10.68
N VAL A 29 10.52 -3.46 9.94
CA VAL A 29 10.44 -3.44 8.46
C VAL A 29 9.06 -2.97 8.02
N ARG A 30 8.01 -3.52 8.64
CA ARG A 30 6.62 -3.13 8.38
C ARG A 30 6.43 -1.62 8.60
N GLN A 31 6.92 -1.09 9.71
CA GLN A 31 6.79 0.34 10.01
C GLN A 31 7.54 1.21 8.99
N SER A 32 8.77 0.84 8.62
CA SER A 32 9.52 1.55 7.56
C SER A 32 8.75 1.60 6.25
N LEU A 33 8.16 0.46 5.83
CA LEU A 33 7.37 0.40 4.60
C LEU A 33 6.06 1.19 4.68
N VAL A 34 5.46 1.27 5.86
CA VAL A 34 4.30 2.15 6.12
C VAL A 34 4.72 3.61 6.01
N ASP A 35 5.88 3.99 6.54
CA ASP A 35 6.41 5.35 6.45
C ASP A 35 6.69 5.75 5.00
N ASP A 36 7.30 4.85 4.21
CA ASP A 36 7.52 5.01 2.77
C ASP A 36 6.19 5.19 2.02
N LEU A 37 5.20 4.35 2.32
CA LEU A 37 3.86 4.45 1.73
C LEU A 37 3.20 5.80 2.05
N MET A 38 3.36 6.29 3.28
CA MET A 38 2.81 7.57 3.69
C MET A 38 3.55 8.74 3.05
N ALA A 39 4.87 8.66 2.87
CA ALA A 39 5.66 9.63 2.11
C ALA A 39 5.20 9.70 0.65
N ALA A 40 5.13 8.56 -0.05
CA ALA A 40 4.67 8.49 -1.44
C ALA A 40 3.23 9.01 -1.61
N ARG A 41 2.33 8.77 -0.64
CA ARG A 41 0.97 9.37 -0.66
C ARG A 41 0.98 10.89 -0.54
N ARG A 42 1.89 11.47 0.25
CA ARG A 42 2.06 12.93 0.33
C ARG A 42 2.57 13.48 -1.00
N GLU A 43 3.48 12.79 -1.67
CA GLU A 43 3.96 13.16 -3.00
C GLU A 43 2.85 13.09 -4.05
N VAL A 44 1.96 12.09 -4.02
CA VAL A 44 0.77 12.06 -4.90
C VAL A 44 -0.08 13.32 -4.70
N LYS A 45 -0.26 13.76 -3.45
CA LYS A 45 -0.99 15.00 -3.15
C LYS A 45 -0.26 16.22 -3.72
N ALA A 46 1.06 16.31 -3.55
CA ALA A 46 1.88 17.39 -4.10
C ALA A 46 1.84 17.43 -5.63
N ALA A 47 2.02 16.28 -6.29
CA ALA A 47 1.95 16.12 -7.74
C ALA A 47 0.57 16.51 -8.31
N LYS A 48 -0.51 16.18 -7.58
CA LYS A 48 -1.87 16.61 -7.96
C LYS A 48 -2.01 18.14 -7.89
N ALA A 49 -1.36 18.79 -6.92
CA ALA A 49 -1.39 20.24 -6.77
C ALA A 49 -0.51 20.95 -7.82
N SER A 50 0.63 20.36 -8.20
CA SER A 50 1.50 20.90 -9.25
C SER A 50 0.93 20.72 -10.66
N GLY A 51 0.07 19.71 -10.86
CA GLY A 51 -0.48 19.37 -12.16
C GLY A 51 0.54 18.67 -13.08
N ASP A 52 1.72 18.32 -12.57
CA ASP A 52 2.79 17.67 -13.32
C ASP A 52 2.52 16.17 -13.50
N PRO A 53 2.28 15.69 -14.73
CA PRO A 53 2.03 14.27 -14.99
C PRO A 53 3.22 13.36 -14.66
N ALA A 54 4.45 13.85 -14.78
CA ALA A 54 5.66 13.08 -14.49
C ALA A 54 5.81 12.85 -12.98
N GLN A 55 5.63 13.91 -12.16
CA GLN A 55 5.60 13.78 -10.71
C GLN A 55 4.47 12.84 -10.25
N MET A 56 3.29 12.93 -10.88
CA MET A 56 2.17 12.04 -10.56
C MET A 56 2.48 10.59 -10.89
N LYS A 57 3.17 10.33 -12.01
CA LYS A 57 3.61 8.98 -12.39
C LYS A 57 4.63 8.42 -11.40
N ALA A 58 5.64 9.22 -11.02
CA ALA A 58 6.66 8.83 -10.05
C ALA A 58 6.03 8.47 -8.70
N ALA A 59 5.27 9.39 -8.10
CA ALA A 59 4.65 9.16 -6.79
C ALA A 59 3.69 7.94 -6.77
N ARG A 60 2.99 7.66 -7.89
CA ARG A 60 2.16 6.45 -8.02
C ARG A 60 2.99 5.17 -8.11
N ALA A 61 4.17 5.23 -8.75
CA ALA A 61 5.10 4.12 -8.77
C ALA A 61 5.64 3.82 -7.37
N ASP A 62 5.97 4.85 -6.59
CA ASP A 62 6.47 4.69 -5.22
C ASP A 62 5.40 4.09 -4.30
N VAL A 63 4.14 4.53 -4.42
CA VAL A 63 2.99 3.89 -3.74
C VAL A 63 2.87 2.42 -4.13
N GLN A 64 3.06 2.08 -5.42
CA GLN A 64 2.99 0.70 -5.88
C GLN A 64 4.11 -0.13 -5.26
N THR A 65 5.35 0.35 -5.28
CA THR A 65 6.53 -0.31 -4.69
C THR A 65 6.31 -0.60 -3.22
N ALA A 66 5.92 0.40 -2.43
CA ALA A 66 5.67 0.23 -1.00
C ALA A 66 4.54 -0.78 -0.72
N LYS A 67 3.46 -0.76 -1.50
CA LYS A 67 2.35 -1.72 -1.37
C LYS A 67 2.73 -3.15 -1.75
N VAL A 68 3.59 -3.33 -2.75
CA VAL A 68 4.12 -4.65 -3.10
C VAL A 68 5.02 -5.17 -1.98
N ALA A 69 5.91 -4.33 -1.45
CA ALA A 69 6.78 -4.70 -0.33
C ALA A 69 6.00 -5.05 0.94
N LEU A 70 4.92 -4.32 1.25
CA LEU A 70 3.99 -4.64 2.34
C LEU A 70 3.20 -5.93 2.10
N GLY A 71 3.21 -6.48 0.88
CA GLY A 71 2.41 -7.64 0.51
C GLY A 71 0.93 -7.33 0.26
N GLU A 72 0.52 -6.06 0.15
CA GLU A 72 -0.84 -5.65 -0.23
C GLU A 72 -1.12 -5.85 -1.73
N ARG A 73 -0.05 -5.95 -2.54
CA ARG A 73 -0.08 -6.14 -4.00
C ARG A 73 1.06 -7.05 -4.45
N GLY A 74 1.06 -7.44 -5.72
CA GLY A 74 2.13 -8.27 -6.29
C GLY A 74 1.98 -9.75 -5.95
N PRO A 75 3.10 -10.52 -5.92
CA PRO A 75 3.09 -11.92 -5.54
C PRO A 75 2.39 -12.14 -4.20
N VAL A 76 1.68 -13.26 -4.07
CA VAL A 76 1.06 -13.65 -2.80
C VAL A 76 2.15 -14.10 -1.82
N TRP A 77 1.99 -13.80 -0.54
CA TRP A 77 2.98 -14.08 0.51
C TRP A 77 2.67 -15.35 1.33
N TRP A 78 1.54 -16.01 1.05
CA TRP A 78 1.14 -17.28 1.66
C TRP A 78 1.35 -18.45 0.71
#